data_AF-A0A126R0P8-F1
#
_entry.id   AF-A0A126R0P8-F1
#
_cell.length_a   1.000
_cell.length_b   1.000
_cell.length_c   1.000
_cell.angle_alpha   90.00
_cell.angle_beta   90.00
_cell.angle_gamma   90.00
#
_symmetry.space_group_name_H-M   'P 1'
#
loop_
_entity.id
_entity.type
_entity.pdbx_description
1 polymer ?
#
loop_
_entity_poly.entity_id
_entity_poly.type
_entity_poly.pdbx_seq_one_letter_code
_entity_poly.pdbx_strand_id
1 'polypeptide(L)'
;MVELDRDELYKELEEMENDLRLYPIEEGLEDDIIDFINEKELNENEKWDLNNRLEDFFYGAKLKCRKPTYFFTDGFEFYVTEIYIDFRILEHIKKSFPKFNQLSISSEIEAGFSTLSVKLTL
;
A
#
# COMPACT_ATOMS: atom_id res chain seq x y z
N MET A 1 15.67 5.87 40.32
CA MET A 1 15.22 4.85 39.36
C MET A 1 14.01 5.45 38.70
N VAL A 2 14.13 5.86 37.44
CA VAL A 2 12.95 6.30 36.68
C VAL A 2 12.25 5.01 36.29
N GLU A 3 11.11 4.72 36.93
CA GLU A 3 10.22 3.67 36.46
C GLU A 3 9.66 4.17 35.13
N LEU A 4 10.21 3.67 34.04
CA LEU A 4 9.65 3.92 32.72
C LEU A 4 8.31 3.20 32.66
N ASP A 5 7.23 3.97 32.55
CA ASP A 5 5.89 3.42 32.41
C ASP A 5 5.82 2.66 31.09
N ARG A 6 5.53 1.36 31.18
CA ARG A 6 5.61 0.44 30.05
C ARG A 6 4.70 0.89 28.92
N ASP A 7 3.54 1.45 29.26
CA ASP A 7 2.55 1.87 28.28
C ASP A 7 2.97 3.18 27.59
N GLU A 8 3.74 4.04 28.26
CA GLU A 8 4.33 5.25 27.68
C GLU A 8 5.46 4.91 26.69
N LEU A 9 6.31 3.93 27.03
CA LEU A 9 7.31 3.38 26.12
C LEU A 9 6.71 2.71 24.88
N TYR A 10 5.58 2.00 25.02
CA TYR A 10 4.88 1.43 23.86
C TYR A 10 4.31 2.53 22.97
N LYS A 11 3.79 3.60 23.56
CA LYS A 11 3.27 4.73 22.81
C LYS A 11 4.38 5.50 22.07
N GLU A 12 5.52 5.75 22.71
CA GLU A 12 6.69 6.33 22.05
C GLU A 12 7.22 5.42 20.93
N LEU A 13 7.21 4.10 21.12
CA LEU A 13 7.56 3.14 20.06
C LEU A 13 6.57 3.17 18.90
N GLU A 14 5.27 3.28 19.14
CA GLU A 14 4.25 3.45 18.10
C GLU A 14 4.39 4.79 17.38
N GLU A 15 4.68 5.87 18.11
CA GLU A 15 4.92 7.20 17.54
C GLU A 15 6.20 7.21 16.68
N MET A 16 7.28 6.60 17.16
CA MET A 16 8.52 6.41 16.39
C MET A 16 8.33 5.45 15.21
N GLU A 17 7.55 4.38 15.35
CA GLU A 17 7.18 3.51 14.23
C GLU A 17 6.35 4.25 13.20
N ASN A 18 5.44 5.14 13.62
CA ASN A 18 4.68 6.01 12.74
C ASN A 18 5.56 7.04 12.03
N ASP A 19 6.56 7.60 12.71
CA ASP A 19 7.56 8.49 12.11
C ASP A 19 8.53 7.74 11.16
N LEU A 20 8.78 6.45 11.42
CA LEU A 20 9.57 5.55 10.59
C LEU A 20 8.76 4.86 9.49
N ARG A 21 7.42 5.00 9.48
CA ARG A 21 6.59 4.54 8.35
C ARG A 21 7.15 5.20 7.11
N LEU A 22 7.60 4.37 6.18
CA LEU A 22 8.11 4.78 4.88
C LEU A 22 6.98 5.48 4.12
N TYR A 23 6.89 6.80 4.29
CA TYR A 23 5.85 7.70 3.80
C TYR A 23 4.45 7.41 4.37
N PRO A 24 3.84 8.36 5.12
CA PRO A 24 2.44 8.25 5.47
C PRO A 24 1.62 8.21 4.18
N ILE A 25 0.57 7.37 4.15
CA ILE A 25 -0.43 7.46 3.08
C ILE A 25 -0.95 8.88 3.04
N GLU A 26 -1.02 9.46 1.84
CA GLU A 26 -1.71 10.71 1.64
C GLU A 26 -3.15 10.57 2.15
N GLU A 27 -3.55 11.48 3.04
CA GLU A 27 -4.86 11.47 3.65
C GLU A 27 -5.97 11.38 2.58
N GLY A 28 -6.86 10.40 2.72
CA GLY A 28 -7.95 10.16 1.76
C GLY A 28 -7.63 9.18 0.62
N LEU A 29 -6.37 8.76 0.40
CA LEU A 29 -6.03 7.83 -0.69
C LEU A 29 -6.81 6.51 -0.60
N GLU A 30 -6.93 5.94 0.60
CA GLU A 30 -7.70 4.70 0.81
C GLU A 30 -9.18 4.88 0.46
N ASP A 31 -9.77 6.02 0.82
CA ASP A 31 -11.16 6.35 0.52
C ASP A 31 -11.39 6.58 -0.97
N ASP A 32 -10.45 7.25 -1.64
CA ASP A 32 -10.52 7.50 -3.09
C ASP A 32 -10.46 6.20 -3.89
N ILE A 33 -9.67 5.22 -3.44
CA ILE A 33 -9.62 3.87 -4.05
C ILE A 33 -10.96 3.15 -3.86
N ILE A 34 -11.54 3.21 -2.66
CA ILE A 34 -12.84 2.58 -2.37
C ILE A 34 -13.94 3.23 -3.19
N ASP A 35 -13.92 4.55 -3.32
CA ASP A 35 -14.83 5.30 -4.17
C ASP A 35 -14.70 4.93 -5.65
N PHE A 36 -13.46 4.73 -6.14
CA PHE A 36 -13.19 4.22 -7.48
C PHE A 36 -13.76 2.81 -7.70
N ILE A 37 -13.53 1.89 -6.75
CA ILE A 37 -14.01 0.50 -6.80
C ILE A 37 -15.54 0.43 -6.78
N ASN A 38 -16.19 1.30 -6.01
CA ASN A 38 -17.64 1.38 -5.88
C ASN A 38 -18.34 2.12 -7.04
N GLU A 39 -17.68 2.24 -8.20
CA GLU A 39 -18.24 2.79 -9.43
C GLU A 39 -18.73 4.24 -9.33
N LYS A 40 -18.13 5.09 -8.50
CA LYS A 40 -18.23 6.54 -8.75
C LYS A 40 -17.52 6.80 -10.09
N GLU A 41 -18.20 7.42 -11.05
CA GLU A 41 -17.59 7.83 -12.31
C GLU A 41 -16.48 8.85 -12.05
N LEU A 42 -15.26 8.36 -11.85
CA LEU A 42 -14.07 9.20 -11.82
C LEU A 42 -13.68 9.56 -13.25
N ASN A 43 -13.47 10.85 -13.49
CA ASN A 43 -13.00 11.35 -14.78
C ASN A 43 -11.55 10.89 -15.04
N GLU A 44 -11.09 10.91 -16.29
CA GLU A 44 -9.75 10.41 -16.65
C GLU A 44 -8.61 11.11 -15.90
N ASN A 45 -8.79 12.37 -15.48
CA ASN A 45 -7.80 13.08 -14.67
C ASN A 45 -7.75 12.53 -13.24
N GLU A 46 -8.89 12.24 -12.63
CA GLU A 46 -8.99 11.62 -11.29
C GLU A 46 -8.40 10.21 -11.30
N LYS A 47 -8.59 9.44 -12.38
CA LYS A 47 -7.93 8.13 -12.53
C LYS A 47 -6.42 8.26 -12.64
N TRP A 48 -5.96 9.25 -13.40
CA TRP A 48 -4.53 9.50 -13.58
C TRP A 48 -3.87 9.95 -12.27
N ASP A 49 -4.54 10.85 -11.55
CA ASP A 49 -4.12 11.32 -10.23
C ASP A 49 -4.04 10.18 -9.21
N LEU A 50 -5.11 9.38 -9.09
CA LEU A 50 -5.16 8.22 -8.21
C LEU A 50 -4.02 7.22 -8.48
N ASN A 51 -3.76 6.94 -9.77
CA ASN A 51 -2.66 6.05 -10.16
C ASN A 51 -1.28 6.61 -9.80
N ASN A 52 -1.08 7.92 -9.88
CA ASN A 52 0.19 8.54 -9.48
C ASN A 52 0.37 8.54 -7.97
N ARG A 53 -0.67 8.86 -7.21
CA ARG A 53 -0.64 8.84 -5.73
C ARG A 53 -0.35 7.44 -5.19
N LEU A 54 -0.94 6.41 -5.81
CA LEU A 54 -0.62 5.00 -5.53
C LEU A 54 0.84 4.67 -5.86
N GLU A 55 1.31 5.09 -7.04
CA GLU A 55 2.70 4.88 -7.45
C GLU A 55 3.68 5.55 -6.46
N ASP A 56 3.42 6.79 -6.05
CA ASP A 56 4.25 7.55 -5.11
C ASP A 56 4.28 6.87 -3.73
N PHE A 57 3.14 6.36 -3.24
CA PHE A 57 3.09 5.60 -1.99
C PHE A 57 4.01 4.37 -2.05
N PHE A 58 3.90 3.56 -3.10
CA PHE A 58 4.72 2.36 -3.21
C PHE A 58 6.19 2.65 -3.47
N TYR A 59 6.53 3.69 -4.24
CA TYR A 59 7.90 4.16 -4.34
C TYR A 59 8.45 4.61 -2.99
N GLY A 60 7.62 5.30 -2.19
CA GLY A 60 7.94 5.66 -0.81
C GLY A 60 8.26 4.43 0.05
N ALA A 61 7.48 3.37 -0.10
CA ALA A 61 7.71 2.05 0.50
C ALA A 61 8.88 1.27 -0.12
N LYS A 62 9.63 1.86 -1.06
CA LYS A 62 10.76 1.28 -1.80
C LYS A 62 10.39 0.11 -2.74
N LEU A 63 9.16 0.11 -3.25
CA LEU A 63 8.68 -0.83 -4.27
C LEU A 63 8.51 -0.11 -5.62
N LYS A 64 9.18 -0.62 -6.65
CA LYS A 64 9.03 -0.09 -8.01
C LYS A 64 7.83 -0.73 -8.68
N CYS A 65 6.73 0.02 -8.71
CA CYS A 65 5.50 -0.42 -9.35
C CYS A 65 5.58 -0.30 -10.88
N ARG A 66 5.02 -1.30 -11.57
CA ARG A 66 4.79 -1.28 -13.01
C ARG A 66 3.35 -0.85 -13.25
N LYS A 67 3.16 0.27 -13.93
CA LYS A 67 1.84 0.73 -14.38
C LYS A 67 1.26 -0.19 -15.46
N PRO A 68 -0.08 -0.27 -15.58
CA PRO A 68 -1.10 0.39 -14.73
C PRO A 68 -1.45 -0.42 -13.46
N THR A 69 -2.09 0.24 -12.49
CA THR A 69 -2.79 -0.45 -11.38
C THR A 69 -4.11 -1.01 -11.91
N TYR A 70 -4.44 -2.23 -11.52
CA TYR A 70 -5.67 -2.91 -11.89
C TYR A 70 -6.65 -2.85 -10.73
N PHE A 71 -7.87 -2.40 -11.02
CA PHE A 71 -8.93 -2.31 -10.02
C PHE A 71 -10.00 -3.37 -10.31
N PHE A 72 -10.52 -3.96 -9.26
CA PHE A 72 -11.56 -4.99 -9.27
C PHE A 72 -12.68 -4.56 -8.33
N THR A 73 -13.80 -5.27 -8.40
CA THR A 73 -14.96 -5.03 -7.52
C THR A 73 -14.65 -5.20 -6.03
N ASP A 74 -13.63 -5.99 -5.71
CA ASP A 74 -13.27 -6.36 -4.33
C ASP A 74 -11.89 -5.86 -3.90
N GLY A 75 -11.20 -5.04 -4.72
CA GLY A 75 -9.83 -4.69 -4.43
C GLY A 75 -9.06 -4.07 -5.58
N PHE A 76 -7.75 -3.96 -5.40
CA PHE A 76 -6.83 -3.53 -6.46
C PHE A 76 -5.54 -4.35 -6.43
N GLU A 77 -4.86 -4.40 -7.56
CA GLU A 77 -3.61 -5.11 -7.77
C GLU A 77 -2.62 -4.23 -8.52
N PHE A 78 -1.37 -4.34 -8.11
CA PHE A 78 -0.25 -3.72 -8.81
C PHE A 78 0.88 -4.72 -8.94
N TYR A 79 1.68 -4.52 -9.99
CA TYR A 79 2.85 -5.33 -10.25
C TYR A 79 4.09 -4.62 -9.78
N VAL A 80 5.02 -5.34 -9.18
CA VAL A 80 6.33 -4.80 -8.79
C VAL A 80 7.45 -5.54 -9.53
N THR A 81 8.56 -4.84 -9.74
CA THR A 81 9.73 -5.38 -10.47
C THR A 81 10.65 -6.21 -9.58
N GLU A 82 10.43 -6.15 -8.28
CA GLU A 82 11.20 -6.82 -7.26
C GLU A 82 10.93 -8.34 -7.29
N ILE A 83 12.00 -9.12 -7.13
CA ILE A 83 11.92 -10.58 -7.06
C ILE A 83 11.54 -11.05 -5.65
N TYR A 84 11.76 -10.19 -4.65
CA TYR A 84 11.46 -10.43 -3.24
C TYR A 84 11.05 -9.12 -2.56
N ILE A 85 10.05 -9.19 -1.68
CA ILE A 85 9.57 -8.07 -0.88
C ILE A 85 9.84 -8.38 0.60
N ASP A 86 10.51 -7.47 1.32
CA ASP A 86 10.73 -7.61 2.77
C ASP A 86 9.37 -7.60 3.49
N PHE A 87 9.19 -8.53 4.43
CA PHE A 87 7.97 -8.64 5.23
C PHE A 87 7.57 -7.32 5.91
N ARG A 88 8.53 -6.50 6.33
CA ARG A 88 8.26 -5.19 6.95
C ARG A 88 7.60 -4.21 6.01
N ILE A 89 7.91 -4.27 4.72
CA ILE A 89 7.27 -3.47 3.68
C ILE A 89 5.82 -3.93 3.51
N LEU A 90 5.57 -5.24 3.51
CA LEU A 90 4.23 -5.81 3.42
C LEU A 90 3.37 -5.45 4.62
N GLU A 91 3.94 -5.52 5.82
CA GLU A 91 3.28 -5.12 7.05
C GLU A 91 2.93 -3.63 7.02
N HIS A 92 3.86 -2.79 6.55
CA HIS A 92 3.62 -1.36 6.37
C HIS A 92 2.47 -1.12 5.38
N ILE A 93 2.48 -1.73 4.19
CA ILE A 93 1.38 -1.60 3.21
C ILE A 93 0.04 -2.00 3.83
N LYS A 94 0.01 -3.15 4.53
CA LYS A 94 -1.22 -3.62 5.19
C LYS A 94 -1.70 -2.66 6.28
N LYS A 95 -0.81 -2.13 7.10
CA LYS A 95 -1.13 -1.14 8.16
C LYS A 95 -1.57 0.22 7.58
N SER A 96 -1.17 0.50 6.35
CA SER A 96 -1.52 1.74 5.67
C SER A 96 -2.90 1.67 5.02
N PHE A 97 -3.35 0.50 4.56
CA PHE A 97 -4.70 0.28 4.00
C PHE A 97 -5.61 -0.56 4.94
N PRO A 98 -6.02 -0.05 6.12
CA PRO A 98 -6.77 -0.81 7.12
C PRO A 98 -8.19 -1.26 6.69
N LYS A 99 -8.82 -0.61 5.71
CA LYS A 99 -10.14 -1.01 5.15
C LYS A 99 -10.02 -2.19 4.19
N PHE A 100 -8.82 -2.50 3.71
CA PHE A 100 -8.52 -3.70 2.92
C PHE A 100 -8.06 -4.82 3.87
N ASN A 101 -8.93 -5.81 4.08
CA ASN A 101 -8.73 -6.84 5.10
C ASN A 101 -7.63 -7.87 4.75
N GLN A 102 -7.28 -7.99 3.46
CA GLN A 102 -6.39 -9.04 2.98
C GLN A 102 -5.38 -8.47 1.97
N LEU A 103 -4.12 -8.86 2.19
CA LEU A 103 -2.99 -8.62 1.29
C LEU A 103 -2.50 -9.98 0.80
N SER A 104 -2.45 -10.16 -0.52
CA SER A 104 -1.91 -11.36 -1.16
C SER A 104 -0.81 -11.01 -2.14
N ILE A 105 0.18 -11.90 -2.27
CA ILE A 105 1.29 -11.75 -3.20
C ILE A 105 1.33 -12.99 -4.07
N SER A 106 1.35 -12.79 -5.38
CA SER A 106 1.56 -13.88 -6.32
C SER A 106 2.78 -13.60 -7.18
N SER A 107 3.47 -14.65 -7.61
CA SER A 107 4.52 -14.53 -8.63
C SER A 107 3.92 -14.82 -9.98
N GLU A 108 3.97 -13.85 -10.89
CA GLU A 108 3.62 -14.07 -12.29
C GLU A 108 4.88 -14.11 -13.13
N ILE A 109 4.91 -15.02 -14.10
CA ILE A 109 5.98 -15.08 -15.10
C ILE A 109 5.37 -14.61 -16.41
N GLU A 110 5.61 -13.35 -16.74
CA GLU A 110 5.10 -12.75 -17.97
C GLU A 110 6.27 -12.49 -18.93
N ALA A 111 6.20 -13.07 -20.14
CA ALA A 111 7.19 -12.87 -21.20
C ALA A 111 8.67 -13.11 -20.79
N GLY A 112 8.93 -14.01 -19.82
CA GLY A 112 10.27 -14.35 -19.34
C GLY A 112 10.80 -13.47 -18.20
N PHE A 113 9.99 -12.54 -17.69
CA PHE A 113 10.29 -11.76 -16.49
C PHE A 113 9.43 -12.26 -15.32
N SER A 114 10.04 -12.42 -14.15
CA SER A 114 9.31 -12.67 -12.91
C SER A 114 8.86 -11.34 -12.32
N THR A 115 7.55 -11.15 -12.23
CA THR A 115 6.91 -10.03 -11.53
C THR A 115 6.22 -10.55 -10.28
N LEU A 116 6.17 -9.72 -9.24
CA LEU A 116 5.29 -9.99 -8.11
C LEU A 116 4.04 -9.14 -8.27
N SER A 117 2.87 -9.77 -8.17
CA SER A 117 1.60 -9.06 -8.02
C SER A 117 1.31 -8.90 -6.54
N VAL A 118 0.91 -7.70 -6.14
CA VAL A 118 0.45 -7.41 -4.78
C VAL A 118 -0.99 -6.96 -4.90
N LYS A 119 -1.89 -7.75 -4.31
CA LYS A 119 -3.33 -7.51 -4.31
C LYS A 119 -3.82 -7.20 -2.91
N LEU A 120 -4.57 -6.11 -2.78
CA LEU A 120 -5.30 -5.71 -1.58
C LEU A 120 -6.79 -5.90 -1.84
N THR A 121 -7.49 -6.61 -0.95
CA THR A 121 -8.94 -6.86 -1.05
C THR A 121 -9.69 -6.38 0.18
N LEU A 122 -10.94 -5.94 -0.04
CA LEU A 122 -11.88 -5.42 0.96
C LEU A 122 -12.38 -6.48 1.94
#